data_AF-A0A242L3Y0-F1
#
_entry.id   AF-A0A242L3Y0-F1
#
_cell.length_a   1.000
_cell.length_b   1.000
_cell.length_c   1.000
_cell.angle_alpha   90.00
_cell.angle_beta   90.00
_cell.angle_gamma   90.00
#
_symmetry.space_group_name_H-M   'P 1'
#
loop_
_entity.id
_entity.type
_entity.pdbx_description
1 polymer ?
#
loop_
_entity_poly.entity_id
_entity_poly.type
_entity_poly.pdbx_seq_one_letter_code
_entity_poly.pdbx_strand_id
1 'polypeptide(L)'
;MNVNDKQLREDPWVLEVQQWLNKTYGDVPSFGSVPEDGRTGWDTVYGLIRAVQHELGITELVNNFGETTSALWDQQVTPNLINKYESPIVKLVDGAFRCKGMGNGKFDTVYTLNNDDAIKGLKMAAGFENPTSTLDSIWAKALFDMSAFVLVQGGDARTREMQQTLNRKYSEWTGILPCDGIYQRATNTALIYGVQVEEGLGDIANGVFGPTTQEVYRQLADSGQVASNSGLVLLLQYALYQNLINVRPSGVPFSGALDTETTDSLSLFQLFLNLSEVTDGYPDLTTAMSLMLSSGDPNRSFNEVDTSEQLTPAQITTLQEAGIQYVGRYLTGTVGNNFIPKYLTVTEANNIINAGMAIIPIYQDNNPVVSYYTYNQGVSDANTAFAAADSLGFDKGTIIYFAVDVDALDSDITTNILPYFSGLHDVATRNGIRFNVGI
;
A
#
# COMPACT_ATOMS: atom_id res chain seq x y z
N MET A 1 -9.68 12.67 -25.58
CA MET A 1 -8.42 12.68 -26.34
C MET A 1 -7.83 11.30 -26.25
N ASN A 2 -7.39 10.74 -27.39
CA ASN A 2 -7.00 9.34 -27.55
C ASN A 2 -5.78 8.94 -26.70
N VAL A 3 -5.80 7.68 -26.25
CA VAL A 3 -4.84 7.04 -25.31
C VAL A 3 -3.45 6.77 -25.92
N ASN A 4 -3.11 7.36 -27.07
CA ASN A 4 -1.83 7.13 -27.76
C ASN A 4 -1.02 8.41 -28.08
N ASP A 5 -1.30 9.54 -27.42
CA ASP A 5 -0.63 10.83 -27.72
C ASP A 5 0.06 11.49 -26.51
N LYS A 6 0.44 10.70 -25.50
CA LYS A 6 1.53 11.05 -24.57
C LYS A 6 2.75 10.18 -24.90
N GLN A 7 3.39 10.45 -26.04
CA GLN A 7 4.86 10.39 -25.99
C GLN A 7 5.27 11.41 -24.91
N LEU A 8 5.75 10.90 -23.77
CA LEU A 8 6.21 11.68 -22.62
C LEU A 8 7.15 12.78 -23.11
N ARG A 9 6.66 14.02 -23.06
CA ARG A 9 7.34 15.21 -23.55
C ARG A 9 8.61 15.43 -22.73
N GLU A 10 9.74 15.60 -23.42
CA GLU A 10 11.00 16.05 -22.87
C GLU A 10 10.78 17.34 -22.06
N ASP A 11 11.16 17.33 -20.78
CA ASP A 11 11.15 18.53 -19.96
C ASP A 11 12.50 19.26 -20.12
N PRO A 12 12.52 20.44 -20.74
CA PRO A 12 13.77 21.17 -20.98
C PRO A 12 14.46 21.58 -19.68
N TRP A 13 13.74 21.72 -18.57
CA TRP A 13 14.32 22.07 -17.27
C TRP A 13 15.03 20.88 -16.64
N VAL A 14 14.48 19.68 -16.82
CA VAL A 14 15.14 18.44 -16.39
C VAL A 14 16.34 18.15 -17.27
N LEU A 15 16.22 18.34 -18.60
CA LEU A 15 17.35 18.17 -19.51
C LEU A 15 18.51 19.10 -19.18
N GLU A 16 18.22 20.38 -18.85
CA GLU A 16 19.25 21.34 -18.41
C GLU A 16 19.99 20.85 -17.15
N VAL A 17 19.27 20.23 -16.20
CA VAL A 17 19.87 19.65 -14.99
C VAL A 17 20.77 18.47 -15.34
N GLN A 18 20.27 17.54 -16.17
CA GLN A 18 21.00 16.34 -16.58
C GLN A 18 22.32 16.70 -17.30
N GLN A 19 22.25 17.61 -18.28
CA GLN A 19 23.41 18.10 -19.01
C GLN A 19 24.42 18.79 -18.10
N TRP A 20 23.94 19.60 -17.15
CA TRP A 20 24.81 20.27 -16.20
C TRP A 20 25.50 19.27 -15.26
N LEU A 21 24.78 18.27 -14.75
CA LEU A 21 25.33 17.21 -13.90
C LEU A 21 26.46 16.47 -14.61
N ASN A 22 26.24 16.00 -15.84
CA ASN A 22 27.27 15.30 -16.62
C ASN A 22 28.47 16.21 -16.91
N LYS A 23 28.23 17.48 -17.25
CA LYS A 23 29.31 18.43 -17.54
C LYS A 23 30.15 18.78 -16.31
N THR A 24 29.52 18.92 -15.14
CA THR A 24 30.19 19.40 -13.91
C THR A 24 30.79 18.27 -13.10
N TYR A 25 30.13 17.11 -13.05
CA TYR A 25 30.54 15.99 -12.19
C TYR A 25 30.94 14.73 -12.95
N GLY A 26 30.83 14.68 -14.29
CA GLY A 26 31.14 13.47 -15.08
C GLY A 26 32.57 12.93 -14.93
N ASP A 27 33.51 13.81 -14.60
CA ASP A 27 34.92 13.43 -14.34
C ASP A 27 35.20 13.13 -12.86
N VAL A 28 34.21 13.28 -11.97
CA VAL A 28 34.36 12.96 -10.54
C VAL A 28 34.39 11.44 -10.36
N PRO A 29 35.40 10.88 -9.65
CA PRO A 29 35.45 9.46 -9.35
C PRO A 29 34.15 8.97 -8.70
N SER A 30 33.64 7.83 -9.18
CA SER A 30 32.40 7.21 -8.68
C SER A 30 31.09 7.98 -8.94
N PHE A 31 31.14 9.13 -9.64
CA PHE A 31 29.92 9.84 -10.05
C PHE A 31 29.22 9.15 -11.24
N GLY A 32 29.96 8.70 -12.25
CA GLY A 32 29.37 8.09 -13.45
C GLY A 32 28.67 9.11 -14.37
N SER A 33 27.45 8.82 -14.82
CA SER A 33 26.67 9.71 -15.68
C SER A 33 25.17 9.60 -15.37
N VAL A 34 24.40 10.57 -15.87
CA VAL A 34 22.93 10.56 -15.88
C VAL A 34 22.41 10.60 -17.32
N PRO A 35 21.23 10.01 -17.62
CA PRO A 35 20.62 10.16 -18.95
C PRO A 35 20.32 11.63 -19.25
N GLU A 36 20.48 12.05 -20.50
CA GLU A 36 20.14 13.40 -21.00
C GLU A 36 18.90 13.31 -21.90
N ASP A 37 17.78 12.86 -21.33
CA ASP A 37 16.54 12.59 -22.06
C ASP A 37 15.38 13.53 -21.66
N GLY A 38 15.64 14.49 -20.77
CA GLY A 38 14.66 15.41 -20.22
C GLY A 38 13.59 14.73 -19.38
N ARG A 39 13.84 13.50 -18.90
CA ARG A 39 12.90 12.74 -18.07
C ARG A 39 13.45 12.58 -16.67
N THR A 40 12.67 13.02 -15.68
CA THR A 40 13.00 12.75 -14.29
C THR A 40 12.88 11.25 -14.01
N GLY A 41 13.75 10.74 -13.15
CA GLY A 41 13.84 9.32 -12.81
C GLY A 41 14.98 9.04 -11.84
N TRP A 42 15.04 7.80 -11.34
CA TRP A 42 16.00 7.39 -10.32
C TRP A 42 17.45 7.73 -10.70
N ASP A 43 17.86 7.50 -11.95
CA ASP A 43 19.24 7.80 -12.38
C ASP A 43 19.59 9.30 -12.25
N THR A 44 18.64 10.19 -12.57
CA THR A 44 18.82 11.64 -12.42
C THR A 44 18.89 12.03 -10.93
N VAL A 45 18.00 11.48 -10.11
CA VAL A 45 17.99 11.73 -8.65
C VAL A 45 19.27 11.19 -7.99
N TYR A 46 19.75 10.02 -8.38
CA TYR A 46 21.02 9.45 -7.92
C TYR A 46 22.22 10.29 -8.37
N GLY A 47 22.19 10.87 -9.57
CA GLY A 47 23.17 11.89 -9.98
C GLY A 47 23.17 13.09 -9.03
N LEU A 48 22.01 13.67 -8.73
CA LEU A 48 21.89 14.78 -7.79
C LEU A 48 22.43 14.43 -6.39
N ILE A 49 22.08 13.26 -5.85
CA ILE A 49 22.57 12.79 -4.55
C ILE A 49 24.09 12.66 -4.55
N ARG A 50 24.67 12.00 -5.55
CA ARG A 50 26.13 11.80 -5.63
C ARG A 50 26.88 13.14 -5.78
N ALA A 51 26.31 14.09 -6.53
CA ALA A 51 26.87 15.44 -6.60
C ALA A 51 26.80 16.16 -5.23
N VAL A 52 25.68 16.08 -4.51
CA VAL A 52 25.59 16.62 -3.13
C VAL A 52 26.64 16.00 -2.23
N GLN A 53 26.80 14.68 -2.28
CA GLN A 53 27.81 13.97 -1.48
C GLN A 53 29.24 14.45 -1.80
N HIS A 54 29.56 14.65 -3.09
CA HIS A 54 30.85 15.20 -3.50
C HIS A 54 31.09 16.61 -2.95
N GLU A 55 30.10 17.51 -3.04
CA GLU A 55 30.18 18.88 -2.51
C GLU A 55 30.30 18.91 -0.97
N LEU A 56 29.81 17.87 -0.28
CA LEU A 56 29.98 17.69 1.16
C LEU A 56 31.34 17.06 1.55
N GLY A 57 32.18 16.74 0.57
CA GLY A 57 33.50 16.13 0.76
C GLY A 57 33.49 14.61 0.96
N ILE A 58 32.40 13.92 0.64
CA ILE A 58 32.31 12.46 0.67
C ILE A 58 32.99 11.90 -0.58
N THR A 59 33.91 10.95 -0.40
CA THR A 59 34.68 10.35 -1.51
C THR A 59 34.04 9.07 -2.06
N GLU A 60 33.41 8.28 -1.20
CA GLU A 60 32.69 7.06 -1.58
C GLU A 60 31.22 7.38 -1.83
N LEU A 61 30.92 7.71 -3.09
CA LEU A 61 29.58 8.14 -3.50
C LEU A 61 28.62 6.96 -3.63
N VAL A 62 27.38 7.13 -3.14
CA VAL A 62 26.34 6.10 -3.14
C VAL A 62 25.00 6.69 -3.56
N ASN A 63 24.11 5.83 -4.08
CA ASN A 63 22.78 6.21 -4.59
C ASN A 63 21.74 6.39 -3.45
N ASN A 64 22.14 6.95 -2.30
CA ASN A 64 21.21 7.25 -1.21
C ASN A 64 21.61 8.51 -0.42
N PHE A 65 20.62 9.22 0.09
CA PHE A 65 20.83 10.30 1.06
C PHE A 65 20.76 9.70 2.46
N GLY A 66 21.90 9.15 2.90
CA GLY A 66 22.06 8.42 4.16
C GLY A 66 22.53 9.27 5.34
N GLU A 67 22.77 8.63 6.49
CA GLU A 67 23.12 9.28 7.76
C GLU A 67 24.33 10.22 7.65
N THR A 68 25.40 9.81 6.95
CA THR A 68 26.58 10.66 6.74
C THR A 68 26.25 11.90 5.92
N THR A 69 25.47 11.75 4.85
CA THR A 69 25.02 12.89 4.03
C THR A 69 24.14 13.83 4.86
N SER A 70 23.22 13.29 5.65
CA SER A 70 22.37 14.08 6.55
C SER A 70 23.16 14.88 7.59
N ALA A 71 24.10 14.23 8.29
CA ALA A 71 24.91 14.90 9.30
C ALA A 71 25.76 16.03 8.71
N LEU A 72 26.40 15.80 7.56
CA LEU A 72 27.20 16.83 6.88
C LEU A 72 26.33 17.94 6.30
N TRP A 73 25.14 17.62 5.78
CA TRP A 73 24.18 18.61 5.30
C TRP A 73 23.77 19.57 6.43
N ASP A 74 23.36 19.05 7.58
CA ASP A 74 22.94 19.88 8.71
C ASP A 74 24.09 20.69 9.31
N GLN A 75 25.31 20.16 9.26
CA GLN A 75 26.50 20.87 9.72
C GLN A 75 26.96 21.97 8.76
N GLN A 76 26.98 21.70 7.45
CA GLN A 76 27.68 22.52 6.45
C GLN A 76 26.75 23.34 5.56
N VAL A 77 25.53 22.85 5.29
CA VAL A 77 24.62 23.45 4.30
C VAL A 77 23.50 24.21 4.99
N THR A 78 22.75 23.57 5.88
CA THR A 78 21.57 24.15 6.54
C THR A 78 21.83 25.54 7.15
N PRO A 79 22.96 25.81 7.85
CA PRO A 79 23.22 27.12 8.44
C PRO A 79 23.57 28.22 7.43
N ASN A 80 23.97 27.83 6.21
CA ASN A 80 24.52 28.74 5.19
C ASN A 80 23.54 29.06 4.06
N LEU A 81 22.46 28.29 3.88
CA LEU A 81 21.44 28.53 2.84
C LEU A 81 20.58 29.77 3.15
N ILE A 82 21.17 30.94 2.94
CA ILE A 82 20.53 32.26 3.12
C ILE A 82 20.74 33.13 1.88
N ASN A 83 19.93 34.17 1.72
CA ASN A 83 19.99 35.07 0.56
C ASN A 83 21.41 35.58 0.27
N LYS A 84 21.85 35.42 -0.98
CA LYS A 84 23.20 35.70 -1.53
C LYS A 84 24.29 34.68 -1.18
N TYR A 85 23.98 33.57 -0.52
CA TYR A 85 24.93 32.46 -0.39
C TYR A 85 25.25 31.88 -1.77
N GLU A 86 26.53 31.65 -2.07
CA GLU A 86 26.97 31.13 -3.37
C GLU A 86 27.67 29.79 -3.19
N SER A 87 27.13 28.74 -3.82
CA SER A 87 27.64 27.37 -3.75
C SER A 87 27.04 26.48 -4.85
N PRO A 88 27.77 25.50 -5.39
CA PRO A 88 27.20 24.46 -6.26
C PRO A 88 26.00 23.73 -5.64
N ILE A 89 25.93 23.62 -4.31
CA ILE A 89 24.79 23.04 -3.58
C ILE A 89 23.49 23.76 -3.90
N VAL A 90 23.49 25.08 -4.07
CA VAL A 90 22.26 25.83 -4.41
C VAL A 90 21.72 25.36 -5.76
N LYS A 91 22.61 25.17 -6.73
CA LYS A 91 22.24 24.70 -8.06
C LYS A 91 21.74 23.25 -8.02
N LEU A 92 22.29 22.42 -7.14
CA LEU A 92 21.77 21.07 -6.88
C LEU A 92 20.36 21.08 -6.27
N VAL A 93 20.09 22.00 -5.33
CA VAL A 93 18.75 22.22 -4.77
C VAL A 93 17.77 22.65 -5.86
N ASP A 94 18.12 23.62 -6.70
CA ASP A 94 17.31 24.03 -7.85
C ASP A 94 17.05 22.85 -8.80
N GLY A 95 18.09 22.05 -9.07
CA GLY A 95 17.99 20.87 -9.91
C GLY A 95 17.01 19.83 -9.38
N ALA A 96 17.02 19.59 -8.06
CA ALA A 96 16.07 18.70 -7.42
C ALA A 96 14.63 19.24 -7.45
N PHE A 97 14.42 20.55 -7.23
CA PHE A 97 13.11 21.17 -7.38
C PHE A 97 12.56 21.03 -8.80
N ARG A 98 13.40 21.22 -9.81
CA ARG A 98 13.03 21.01 -11.22
C ARG A 98 12.63 19.57 -11.49
N CYS A 99 13.41 18.60 -10.99
CA CYS A 99 13.11 17.18 -11.13
C CYS A 99 11.82 16.75 -10.40
N LYS A 100 11.39 17.50 -9.37
CA LYS A 100 10.09 17.34 -8.69
C LYS A 100 8.92 18.05 -9.37
N GLY A 101 9.15 18.81 -10.43
CA GLY A 101 8.13 19.66 -11.05
C GLY A 101 7.74 20.88 -10.19
N MET A 102 8.60 21.26 -9.23
CA MET A 102 8.40 22.37 -8.29
C MET A 102 9.43 23.50 -8.47
N GLY A 103 10.21 23.47 -9.55
CA GLY A 103 11.22 24.48 -9.85
C GLY A 103 10.61 25.87 -10.03
N ASN A 104 11.23 26.87 -9.43
CA ASN A 104 10.97 28.28 -9.69
C ASN A 104 12.30 29.03 -9.91
N GLY A 105 12.27 30.16 -10.61
CA GLY A 105 13.47 31.01 -10.75
C GLY A 105 14.57 30.46 -11.67
N LYS A 106 15.82 30.86 -11.38
CA LYS A 106 17.02 30.53 -12.17
C LYS A 106 17.64 29.23 -11.66
N PHE A 107 18.37 28.54 -12.53
CA PHE A 107 19.22 27.42 -12.17
C PHE A 107 20.65 27.91 -11.95
N ASP A 108 20.92 28.33 -10.72
CA ASP A 108 22.05 29.19 -10.40
C ASP A 108 22.80 28.70 -9.15
N THR A 109 24.02 29.16 -8.94
CA THR A 109 24.80 28.84 -7.73
C THR A 109 24.51 29.79 -6.58
N VAL A 110 23.68 30.83 -6.79
CA VAL A 110 23.39 31.86 -5.79
C VAL A 110 22.00 31.67 -5.19
N TYR A 111 21.92 31.49 -3.88
CA TYR A 111 20.68 31.33 -3.13
C TYR A 111 19.95 32.67 -3.05
N THR A 112 18.65 32.66 -3.34
CA THR A 112 17.79 33.86 -3.38
C THR A 112 16.49 33.66 -2.62
N LEU A 113 15.68 34.71 -2.51
CA LEU A 113 14.34 34.61 -1.93
C LEU A 113 13.40 33.66 -2.71
N ASN A 114 13.66 33.39 -4.00
CA ASN A 114 12.89 32.40 -4.74
C ASN A 114 13.12 30.98 -4.18
N ASN A 115 14.34 30.69 -3.71
CA ASN A 115 14.66 29.42 -3.05
C ASN A 115 13.91 29.30 -1.72
N ASP A 116 13.81 30.40 -0.95
CA ASP A 116 13.00 30.43 0.27
C ASP A 116 11.54 30.07 -0.02
N ASP A 117 10.97 30.66 -1.07
CA ASP A 117 9.59 30.41 -1.47
C ASP A 117 9.39 28.99 -2.02
N ALA A 118 10.37 28.42 -2.72
CA ALA A 118 10.33 27.03 -3.20
C ALA A 118 10.32 26.03 -2.02
N ILE A 119 11.19 26.24 -1.03
CA ILE A 119 11.27 25.38 0.17
C ILE A 119 9.98 25.49 0.98
N LYS A 120 9.44 26.69 1.19
CA LYS A 120 8.13 26.86 1.83
C LYS A 120 7.04 26.17 1.01
N GLY A 121 7.08 26.29 -0.32
CA GLY A 121 6.17 25.61 -1.24
C GLY A 121 6.16 24.09 -1.07
N LEU A 122 7.34 23.46 -1.00
CA LEU A 122 7.49 22.04 -0.72
C LEU A 122 6.88 21.65 0.63
N LYS A 123 7.20 22.40 1.69
CA LYS A 123 6.70 22.12 3.03
C LYS A 123 5.17 22.26 3.13
N MET A 124 4.61 23.29 2.50
CA MET A 124 3.15 23.46 2.39
C MET A 124 2.51 22.33 1.57
N ALA A 125 3.15 21.94 0.47
CA ALA A 125 2.69 20.80 -0.34
C ALA A 125 2.70 19.49 0.46
N ALA A 126 3.68 19.32 1.36
CA ALA A 126 3.78 18.20 2.31
C ALA A 126 2.85 18.32 3.54
N GLY A 127 2.06 19.40 3.67
CA GLY A 127 1.03 19.54 4.71
C GLY A 127 1.34 20.50 5.87
N PHE A 128 2.51 21.15 5.87
CA PHE A 128 2.93 22.05 6.94
C PHE A 128 2.34 23.46 6.77
N GLU A 129 1.87 24.03 7.87
CA GLU A 129 1.29 25.38 7.91
C GLU A 129 2.36 26.40 8.28
N ASN A 130 2.40 27.53 7.57
CA ASN A 130 3.35 28.64 7.80
C ASN A 130 4.83 28.21 7.98
N PRO A 131 5.39 27.36 7.10
CA PRO A 131 6.72 26.81 7.31
C PRO A 131 7.84 27.86 7.16
N THR A 132 8.97 27.62 7.84
CA THR A 132 10.24 28.34 7.57
C THR A 132 10.89 27.82 6.28
N SER A 133 11.77 28.62 5.68
CA SER A 133 12.58 28.19 4.53
C SER A 133 13.82 27.35 4.91
N THR A 134 13.98 26.95 6.18
CA THR A 134 15.11 26.10 6.59
C THR A 134 15.05 24.75 5.88
N LEU A 135 16.08 24.41 5.11
CA LEU A 135 16.20 23.11 4.46
C LEU A 135 17.17 22.24 5.26
N ASP A 136 16.68 21.62 6.34
CA ASP A 136 17.44 20.62 7.09
C ASP A 136 17.56 19.30 6.32
N SER A 137 18.29 18.33 6.87
CA SER A 137 18.55 17.06 6.21
C SER A 137 17.29 16.20 6.00
N ILE A 138 16.26 16.33 6.84
CA ILE A 138 14.99 15.62 6.67
C ILE A 138 14.28 16.14 5.41
N TRP A 139 14.20 17.46 5.25
CA TRP A 139 13.62 18.09 4.05
C TRP A 139 14.49 17.94 2.82
N ALA A 140 15.82 17.99 2.95
CA ALA A 140 16.74 17.75 1.86
C ALA A 140 16.60 16.31 1.35
N LYS A 141 16.53 15.32 2.24
CA LYS A 141 16.29 13.92 1.86
C LYS A 141 14.97 13.77 1.10
N ALA A 142 13.91 14.44 1.53
CA ALA A 142 12.62 14.43 0.83
C ALA A 142 12.68 15.11 -0.54
N LEU A 143 13.51 16.15 -0.67
CA LEU A 143 13.76 16.87 -1.92
C LEU A 143 14.58 16.02 -2.91
N PHE A 144 15.64 15.36 -2.44
CA PHE A 144 16.50 14.47 -3.21
C PHE A 144 15.97 13.02 -3.24
N ASP A 145 14.68 12.88 -3.52
CA ASP A 145 13.97 11.62 -3.62
C ASP A 145 12.85 11.71 -4.69
N MET A 146 12.38 10.57 -5.18
CA MET A 146 11.30 10.49 -6.17
C MET A 146 9.90 10.77 -5.61
N SER A 147 9.76 11.02 -4.31
CA SER A 147 8.50 11.35 -3.64
C SER A 147 7.78 12.52 -4.32
N ALA A 148 6.51 12.34 -4.69
CA ALA A 148 5.68 13.43 -5.21
C ALA A 148 4.90 14.12 -4.06
N PHE A 149 4.86 15.46 -4.09
CA PHE A 149 4.13 16.28 -3.11
C PHE A 149 2.90 16.98 -3.72
N VAL A 150 2.52 16.55 -4.91
CA VAL A 150 1.37 17.02 -5.68
C VAL A 150 0.46 15.85 -5.96
N LEU A 151 -0.85 16.12 -6.09
CA LEU A 151 -1.81 15.08 -6.47
C LEU A 151 -1.45 14.53 -7.86
N VAL A 152 -1.10 13.25 -7.93
CA VAL A 152 -0.74 12.60 -9.21
C VAL A 152 -1.98 12.10 -9.94
N GLN A 153 -1.81 11.74 -11.22
CA GLN A 153 -2.88 11.09 -11.97
C GLN A 153 -3.23 9.75 -11.32
N GLY A 154 -4.52 9.52 -11.06
CA GLY A 154 -4.99 8.33 -10.34
C GLY A 154 -4.92 8.47 -8.81
N GLY A 155 -4.33 9.55 -8.28
CA GLY A 155 -4.34 9.86 -6.86
C GLY A 155 -5.70 10.39 -6.39
N ASP A 156 -6.01 10.14 -5.13
CA ASP A 156 -7.19 10.65 -4.45
C ASP A 156 -6.84 11.86 -3.56
N ALA A 157 -7.68 12.91 -3.63
CA ALA A 157 -7.43 14.17 -2.93
C ALA A 157 -7.55 14.04 -1.40
N ARG A 158 -8.41 13.15 -0.89
CA ARG A 158 -8.58 12.90 0.54
C ARG A 158 -7.48 11.99 1.09
N THR A 159 -7.03 11.02 0.30
CA THR A 159 -5.80 10.26 0.59
C THR A 159 -4.61 11.21 0.69
N ARG A 160 -4.54 12.22 -0.19
CA ARG A 160 -3.51 13.25 -0.10
C ARG A 160 -3.64 14.11 1.17
N GLU A 161 -4.85 14.51 1.56
CA GLU A 161 -5.10 15.23 2.82
C GLU A 161 -4.64 14.43 4.05
N MET A 162 -4.91 13.12 4.05
CA MET A 162 -4.39 12.18 5.04
C MET A 162 -2.86 12.19 5.06
N GLN A 163 -2.20 11.99 3.92
CA GLN A 163 -0.73 11.98 3.81
C GLN A 163 -0.11 13.29 4.34
N GLN A 164 -0.70 14.43 4.00
CA GLN A 164 -0.27 15.74 4.48
C GLN A 164 -0.41 15.87 6.00
N THR A 165 -1.50 15.35 6.57
CA THR A 165 -1.70 15.37 8.03
C THR A 165 -0.73 14.42 8.74
N LEU A 166 -0.47 13.24 8.17
CA LEU A 166 0.51 12.29 8.69
C LEU A 166 1.91 12.90 8.72
N ASN A 167 2.34 13.55 7.64
CA ASN A 167 3.61 14.28 7.62
C ASN A 167 3.65 15.38 8.68
N ARG A 168 2.63 16.24 8.74
CA ARG A 168 2.60 17.35 9.71
C ARG A 168 2.70 16.90 11.16
N LYS A 169 2.09 15.76 11.51
CA LYS A 169 2.01 15.27 12.89
C LYS A 169 3.11 14.28 13.27
N TYR A 170 3.54 13.42 12.36
CA TYR A 170 4.33 12.23 12.69
C TYR A 170 5.66 12.14 11.93
N SER A 171 6.10 13.21 11.24
CA SER A 171 7.36 13.20 10.50
C SER A 171 8.61 13.00 11.34
N GLU A 172 8.53 13.19 12.66
CA GLU A 172 9.63 12.87 13.59
C GLU A 172 9.99 11.38 13.53
N TRP A 173 9.00 10.50 13.36
CA TRP A 173 9.20 9.05 13.29
C TRP A 173 9.35 8.52 11.87
N THR A 174 8.72 9.18 10.90
CA THR A 174 8.57 8.66 9.53
C THR A 174 9.44 9.38 8.50
N GLY A 175 10.00 10.55 8.86
CA GLY A 175 10.52 11.50 7.90
C GLY A 175 9.40 12.18 7.11
N ILE A 176 9.72 12.72 5.94
CA ILE A 176 8.72 13.35 5.06
C ILE A 176 8.41 12.37 3.93
N LEU A 177 7.17 11.90 3.90
CA LEU A 177 6.67 10.94 2.92
C LEU A 177 5.91 11.62 1.76
N PRO A 178 5.70 10.94 0.63
CA PRO A 178 4.91 11.47 -0.48
C PRO A 178 3.52 11.97 -0.06
N CYS A 179 3.05 13.02 -0.73
CA CYS A 179 1.68 13.55 -0.67
C CYS A 179 1.08 13.53 -2.08
N ASP A 180 1.03 12.34 -2.66
CA ASP A 180 0.66 12.07 -4.05
C ASP A 180 -0.80 11.65 -4.24
N GLY A 181 -1.50 11.30 -3.16
CA GLY A 181 -2.86 10.77 -3.18
C GLY A 181 -2.95 9.27 -3.43
N ILE A 182 -1.84 8.53 -3.44
CA ILE A 182 -1.81 7.07 -3.58
C ILE A 182 -1.53 6.44 -2.22
N TYR A 183 -2.45 5.61 -1.74
CA TYR A 183 -2.23 4.88 -0.50
C TYR A 183 -1.22 3.75 -0.73
N GLN A 184 -0.09 3.82 -0.04
CA GLN A 184 1.02 2.88 -0.20
C GLN A 184 1.46 2.32 1.15
N ARG A 185 2.35 1.32 1.13
CA ARG A 185 2.96 0.75 2.33
C ARG A 185 3.51 1.81 3.27
N ALA A 186 4.23 2.81 2.76
CA ALA A 186 4.80 3.88 3.59
C ALA A 186 3.70 4.71 4.29
N THR A 187 2.59 4.98 3.61
CA THR A 187 1.42 5.66 4.18
C THR A 187 0.78 4.83 5.29
N ASN A 188 0.62 3.50 5.10
CA ASN A 188 0.12 2.62 6.16
C ASN A 188 1.07 2.55 7.36
N THR A 189 2.37 2.42 7.11
CA THR A 189 3.39 2.43 8.17
C THR A 189 3.34 3.73 8.97
N ALA A 190 3.21 4.89 8.30
CA ALA A 190 3.05 6.18 8.98
C ALA A 190 1.76 6.28 9.81
N LEU A 191 0.67 5.67 9.34
CA LEU A 191 -0.56 5.56 10.10
C LEU A 191 -0.35 4.75 11.40
N ILE A 192 0.37 3.62 11.33
CA ILE A 192 0.68 2.79 12.52
C ILE A 192 1.62 3.55 13.48
N TYR A 193 2.62 4.27 12.97
CA TYR A 193 3.42 5.18 13.80
C TYR A 193 2.55 6.20 14.52
N GLY A 194 1.59 6.80 13.80
CA GLY A 194 0.60 7.70 14.38
C GLY A 194 -0.16 7.05 15.53
N VAL A 195 -0.63 5.81 15.37
CA VAL A 195 -1.36 5.09 16.42
C VAL A 195 -0.48 4.92 17.65
N GLN A 196 0.75 4.46 17.47
CA GLN A 196 1.70 4.29 18.57
C GLN A 196 1.96 5.61 19.31
N VAL A 197 2.08 6.73 18.59
CA VAL A 197 2.25 8.05 19.21
C VAL A 197 1.01 8.46 20.01
N GLU A 198 -0.19 8.30 19.45
CA GLU A 198 -1.45 8.66 20.12
C GLU A 198 -1.77 7.72 21.30
N GLU A 199 -1.20 6.52 21.34
CA GLU A 199 -1.19 5.59 22.47
C GLU A 199 -0.18 5.95 23.57
N GLY A 200 0.68 6.95 23.34
CA GLY A 200 1.76 7.34 24.25
C GLY A 200 3.02 6.46 24.14
N LEU A 201 3.20 5.74 23.04
CA LEU A 201 4.33 4.85 22.76
C LEU A 201 5.40 5.49 21.86
N GLY A 202 5.39 6.81 21.68
CA GLY A 202 6.28 7.53 20.76
C GLY A 202 7.78 7.21 20.93
N ASP A 203 8.26 7.03 22.16
CA ASP A 203 9.67 6.73 22.46
C ASP A 203 10.12 5.34 21.98
N ILE A 204 9.18 4.41 21.77
CA ILE A 204 9.45 3.03 21.35
C ILE A 204 8.75 2.67 20.03
N ALA A 205 8.16 3.65 19.35
CA ALA A 205 7.40 3.45 18.14
C ALA A 205 8.28 2.87 17.03
N ASN A 206 7.75 1.91 16.30
CA ASN A 206 8.48 1.14 15.28
C ASN A 206 7.64 0.84 14.02
N GLY A 207 6.41 1.38 13.93
CA GLY A 207 5.53 1.20 12.78
C GLY A 207 4.96 -0.22 12.63
N VAL A 208 5.10 -1.06 13.67
CA VAL A 208 4.54 -2.42 13.72
C VAL A 208 3.43 -2.46 14.77
N PHE A 209 2.25 -2.92 14.38
CA PHE A 209 1.11 -3.14 15.30
C PHE A 209 1.30 -4.43 16.11
N GLY A 210 2.38 -4.48 16.88
CA GLY A 210 2.83 -5.64 17.64
C GLY A 210 2.17 -5.77 19.02
N PRO A 211 2.59 -6.74 19.84
CA PRO A 211 1.96 -7.05 21.12
C PRO A 211 1.77 -5.85 22.06
N THR A 212 2.76 -4.95 22.14
CA THR A 212 2.65 -3.75 23.00
C THR A 212 1.59 -2.77 22.50
N THR A 213 1.56 -2.48 21.20
CA THR A 213 0.52 -1.64 20.57
C THR A 213 -0.85 -2.28 20.76
N GLN A 214 -0.98 -3.59 20.52
CA GLN A 214 -2.25 -4.31 20.72
C GLN A 214 -2.75 -4.24 22.16
N GLU A 215 -1.86 -4.40 23.14
CA GLU A 215 -2.24 -4.33 24.57
C GLU A 215 -2.70 -2.93 24.96
N VAL A 216 -1.98 -1.88 24.57
CA VAL A 216 -2.35 -0.50 24.89
C VAL A 216 -3.63 -0.10 24.17
N TYR A 217 -3.76 -0.42 22.88
CA TYR A 217 -4.99 -0.19 22.12
C TYR A 217 -6.17 -0.88 22.80
N ARG A 218 -6.02 -2.15 23.19
CA ARG A 218 -7.07 -2.92 23.87
C ARG A 218 -7.52 -2.23 25.15
N GLN A 219 -6.59 -1.80 26.00
CA GLN A 219 -6.92 -1.09 27.24
C GLN A 219 -7.70 0.22 26.98
N LEU A 220 -7.30 0.99 25.96
CA LEU A 220 -8.02 2.19 25.54
C LEU A 220 -9.42 1.85 24.98
N ALA A 221 -9.53 0.79 24.19
CA ALA A 221 -10.79 0.36 23.59
C ALA A 221 -11.78 -0.12 24.67
N ASP A 222 -11.34 -1.02 25.55
CA ASP A 222 -12.14 -1.63 26.62
C ASP A 222 -12.63 -0.60 27.65
N SER A 223 -11.85 0.47 27.86
CA SER A 223 -12.22 1.57 28.76
C SER A 223 -13.01 2.70 28.07
N GLY A 224 -13.30 2.58 26.78
CA GLY A 224 -14.02 3.61 26.00
C GLY A 224 -13.19 4.86 25.69
N GLN A 225 -11.89 4.85 25.97
CA GLN A 225 -11.00 6.00 25.84
C GLN A 225 -10.60 6.30 24.39
N VAL A 226 -10.73 5.33 23.46
CA VAL A 226 -10.54 5.58 22.02
C VAL A 226 -11.42 6.73 21.55
N ALA A 227 -12.71 6.73 21.93
CA ALA A 227 -13.68 7.76 21.53
C ALA A 227 -13.30 9.18 21.97
N SER A 228 -12.51 9.31 23.03
CA SER A 228 -12.05 10.60 23.58
C SER A 228 -10.68 11.02 23.04
N ASN A 229 -9.97 10.15 22.33
CA ASN A 229 -8.68 10.44 21.73
C ASN A 229 -8.86 10.88 20.27
N SER A 230 -8.97 12.18 20.06
CA SER A 230 -9.24 12.73 18.72
C SER A 230 -8.17 12.41 17.67
N GLY A 231 -6.91 12.26 18.09
CA GLY A 231 -5.82 11.87 17.18
C GLY A 231 -5.96 10.42 16.74
N LEU A 232 -6.23 9.52 17.69
CA LEU A 232 -6.44 8.10 17.42
C LEU A 232 -7.69 7.87 16.55
N VAL A 233 -8.79 8.56 16.84
CA VAL A 233 -10.02 8.47 16.01
C VAL A 233 -9.77 8.98 14.59
N LEU A 234 -8.99 10.05 14.41
CA LEU A 234 -8.65 10.55 13.07
C LEU A 234 -7.86 9.51 12.26
N LEU A 235 -6.91 8.81 12.90
CA LEU A 235 -6.14 7.74 12.26
C LEU A 235 -7.03 6.55 11.88
N LEU A 236 -7.99 6.19 12.73
CA LEU A 236 -8.99 5.15 12.42
C LEU A 236 -9.89 5.57 11.26
N GLN A 237 -10.33 6.83 11.21
CA GLN A 237 -11.09 7.39 10.09
C GLN A 237 -10.28 7.32 8.78
N TYR A 238 -8.97 7.57 8.82
CA TYR A 238 -8.12 7.40 7.67
C TYR A 238 -8.07 5.95 7.19
N ALA A 239 -7.82 4.98 8.08
CA ALA A 239 -7.81 3.56 7.70
C ALA A 239 -9.18 3.10 7.16
N LEU A 240 -10.27 3.52 7.82
CA LEU A 240 -11.64 3.22 7.41
C LEU A 240 -11.98 3.80 6.05
N TYR A 241 -11.55 5.04 5.78
CA TYR A 241 -11.73 5.66 4.47
C TYR A 241 -11.05 4.86 3.36
N GLN A 242 -9.81 4.41 3.56
CA GLN A 242 -9.09 3.63 2.54
C GLN A 242 -9.78 2.29 2.26
N ASN A 243 -10.27 1.61 3.31
CA ASN A 243 -11.00 0.36 3.16
C ASN A 243 -12.37 0.54 2.49
N LEU A 244 -12.98 1.73 2.58
CA LEU A 244 -14.30 2.02 2.03
C LEU A 244 -14.28 2.94 0.80
N ILE A 245 -13.13 3.30 0.25
CA ILE A 245 -13.03 4.35 -0.78
C ILE A 245 -13.89 4.05 -2.01
N ASN A 246 -14.01 2.77 -2.39
CA ASN A 246 -14.81 2.32 -3.54
C ASN A 246 -16.30 2.07 -3.21
N VAL A 247 -16.68 2.10 -1.94
CA VAL A 247 -18.04 1.82 -1.47
C VAL A 247 -18.72 3.09 -0.93
N ARG A 248 -17.99 3.91 -0.18
CA ARG A 248 -18.47 5.10 0.52
C ARG A 248 -17.45 6.26 0.49
N PRO A 249 -17.04 6.78 -0.69
CA PRO A 249 -15.94 7.75 -0.86
C PRO A 249 -16.12 9.10 -0.12
N SER A 250 -17.33 9.44 0.30
CA SER A 250 -17.61 10.66 1.09
C SER A 250 -18.16 10.35 2.48
N GLY A 251 -18.17 9.09 2.89
CA GLY A 251 -18.90 8.65 4.08
C GLY A 251 -18.12 8.56 5.37
N VAL A 252 -16.79 8.67 5.30
CA VAL A 252 -15.95 8.72 6.50
C VAL A 252 -15.44 10.15 6.67
N PRO A 253 -15.89 10.89 7.69
CA PRO A 253 -15.36 12.22 7.97
C PRO A 253 -13.95 12.13 8.56
N PHE A 254 -13.16 13.19 8.44
CA PHE A 254 -11.84 13.33 9.07
C PHE A 254 -11.93 14.30 10.25
N SER A 255 -12.90 14.04 11.13
CA SER A 255 -13.30 14.91 12.24
C SER A 255 -12.48 14.67 13.52
N GLY A 256 -11.87 13.50 13.66
CA GLY A 256 -11.29 13.05 14.93
C GLY A 256 -12.35 12.75 16.00
N ALA A 257 -13.60 12.51 15.60
CA ALA A 257 -14.69 12.12 16.50
C ALA A 257 -15.43 10.89 15.97
N LEU A 258 -15.95 10.04 16.87
CA LEU A 258 -16.86 8.95 16.51
C LEU A 258 -18.26 9.54 16.24
N ASP A 259 -18.35 10.36 15.20
CA ASP A 259 -19.62 10.86 14.68
C ASP A 259 -20.45 9.75 14.04
N THR A 260 -21.72 10.04 13.78
CA THR A 260 -22.68 9.09 13.22
C THR A 260 -22.18 8.47 11.91
N GLU A 261 -21.56 9.27 11.04
CA GLU A 261 -21.02 8.80 9.78
C GLU A 261 -19.85 7.82 9.96
N THR A 262 -18.99 8.06 10.95
CA THR A 262 -17.90 7.16 11.35
C THR A 262 -18.44 5.86 11.93
N THR A 263 -19.39 5.93 12.87
CA THR A 263 -20.00 4.73 13.48
C THR A 263 -20.72 3.88 12.44
N ASP A 264 -21.49 4.50 11.55
CA ASP A 264 -22.18 3.79 10.46
C ASP A 264 -21.18 3.12 9.50
N SER A 265 -20.06 3.78 9.22
CA SER A 265 -19.00 3.24 8.37
C SER A 265 -18.29 2.07 9.03
N LEU A 266 -18.07 2.13 10.36
CA LEU A 266 -17.53 1.04 11.15
C LEU A 266 -18.49 -0.17 11.12
N SER A 267 -19.78 0.03 11.37
CA SER A 267 -20.80 -1.03 11.29
C SER A 267 -20.82 -1.68 9.91
N LEU A 268 -20.76 -0.89 8.83
CA LEU A 268 -20.70 -1.41 7.46
C LEU A 268 -19.44 -2.26 7.23
N PHE A 269 -18.27 -1.78 7.68
CA PHE A 269 -17.01 -2.50 7.56
C PHE A 269 -17.00 -3.80 8.37
N GLN A 270 -17.48 -3.75 9.62
CA GLN A 270 -17.60 -4.91 10.50
C GLN A 270 -18.53 -5.97 9.92
N LEU A 271 -19.68 -5.55 9.39
CA LEU A 271 -20.62 -6.42 8.69
C LEU A 271 -19.97 -7.06 7.45
N PHE A 272 -19.26 -6.27 6.64
CA PHE A 272 -18.60 -6.76 5.43
C PHE A 272 -17.53 -7.81 5.74
N LEU A 273 -16.71 -7.62 6.77
CA LEU A 273 -15.69 -8.59 7.19
C LEU A 273 -16.21 -9.74 8.07
N ASN A 274 -17.54 -9.79 8.30
CA ASN A 274 -18.20 -10.74 9.18
C ASN A 274 -17.54 -10.81 10.56
N LEU A 275 -17.27 -9.64 11.16
CA LEU A 275 -16.75 -9.52 12.51
C LEU A 275 -17.92 -9.69 13.50
N SER A 276 -18.04 -10.87 14.11
CA SER A 276 -19.18 -11.21 14.98
C SER A 276 -18.96 -10.93 16.47
N GLU A 277 -17.70 -10.77 16.89
CA GLU A 277 -17.30 -10.59 18.30
C GLU A 277 -16.83 -9.17 18.59
N VAL A 278 -17.37 -8.20 17.85
CA VAL A 278 -17.01 -6.78 17.95
C VAL A 278 -18.17 -5.94 18.46
N THR A 279 -17.84 -4.78 19.02
CA THR A 279 -18.87 -3.79 19.36
C THR A 279 -19.29 -3.05 18.10
N ASP A 280 -20.55 -3.22 17.70
CA ASP A 280 -21.11 -2.60 16.49
C ASP A 280 -20.88 -1.07 16.48
N GLY A 281 -20.29 -0.57 15.39
CA GLY A 281 -20.02 0.84 15.19
C GLY A 281 -18.87 1.41 16.05
N TYR A 282 -18.14 0.57 16.79
CA TYR A 282 -17.02 0.98 17.63
C TYR A 282 -15.70 0.31 17.22
N PRO A 283 -14.58 1.05 17.16
CA PRO A 283 -13.30 0.51 16.71
C PRO A 283 -12.57 -0.22 17.85
N ASP A 284 -13.08 -1.37 18.28
CA ASP A 284 -12.35 -2.27 19.16
C ASP A 284 -11.06 -2.81 18.52
N LEU A 285 -10.26 -3.56 19.28
CA LEU A 285 -8.97 -4.04 18.78
C LEU A 285 -9.11 -4.86 17.49
N THR A 286 -10.06 -5.80 17.44
CA THR A 286 -10.25 -6.67 16.27
C THR A 286 -10.64 -5.84 15.05
N THR A 287 -11.50 -4.83 15.23
CA THR A 287 -11.86 -3.88 14.17
C THR A 287 -10.65 -3.05 13.72
N ALA A 288 -9.87 -2.50 14.66
CA ALA A 288 -8.70 -1.67 14.36
C ALA A 288 -7.59 -2.46 13.64
N MET A 289 -7.31 -3.68 14.09
CA MET A 289 -6.37 -4.57 13.42
C MET A 289 -6.85 -4.92 12.01
N SER A 290 -8.14 -5.20 11.83
CA SER A 290 -8.74 -5.46 10.51
C SER A 290 -8.64 -4.27 9.56
N LEU A 291 -8.64 -3.04 10.08
CA LEU A 291 -8.48 -1.82 9.28
C LEU A 291 -7.04 -1.58 8.82
N MET A 292 -6.04 -1.95 9.65
CA MET A 292 -4.63 -1.53 9.46
C MET A 292 -3.69 -2.66 9.03
N LEU A 293 -4.05 -3.91 9.30
CA LEU A 293 -3.23 -5.08 9.01
C LEU A 293 -3.88 -5.92 7.92
N SER A 294 -3.08 -6.33 6.93
CA SER A 294 -3.55 -7.22 5.86
C SER A 294 -4.04 -8.58 6.38
N SER A 295 -3.53 -9.02 7.54
CA SER A 295 -3.97 -10.25 8.21
C SER A 295 -5.20 -10.07 9.09
N GLY A 296 -5.61 -8.82 9.36
CA GLY A 296 -6.53 -8.51 10.45
C GLY A 296 -6.05 -9.00 11.82
N ASP A 297 -7.01 -9.30 12.70
CA ASP A 297 -6.77 -9.93 14.00
C ASP A 297 -6.69 -11.46 13.85
N PRO A 298 -5.50 -12.08 14.04
CA PRO A 298 -5.34 -13.52 13.90
C PRO A 298 -6.04 -14.32 15.02
N ASN A 299 -6.51 -13.66 16.08
CA ASN A 299 -7.20 -14.31 17.20
C ASN A 299 -8.72 -14.21 17.08
N ARG A 300 -9.27 -13.61 16.00
CA ARG A 300 -10.72 -13.57 15.80
C ARG A 300 -11.28 -14.99 15.75
N SER A 301 -12.46 -15.19 16.31
CA SER A 301 -13.18 -16.45 16.13
C SER A 301 -13.49 -16.72 14.66
N PHE A 302 -13.49 -18.00 14.31
CA PHE A 302 -13.79 -18.49 12.97
C PHE A 302 -14.58 -19.79 13.06
N ASN A 303 -15.44 -20.02 12.07
CA ASN A 303 -16.20 -21.25 11.88
C ASN A 303 -15.95 -21.85 10.48
N GLU A 304 -14.91 -21.37 9.79
CA GLU A 304 -14.56 -21.78 8.43
C GLU A 304 -13.06 -22.07 8.36
N VAL A 305 -12.69 -23.12 7.62
CA VAL A 305 -11.30 -23.47 7.34
C VAL A 305 -11.17 -23.92 5.90
N ASP A 306 -10.03 -23.70 5.25
CA ASP A 306 -9.66 -24.41 4.04
C ASP A 306 -8.42 -25.28 4.30
N THR A 307 -8.23 -26.30 3.45
CA THR A 307 -7.01 -27.09 3.48
C THR A 307 -6.75 -27.73 2.14
N SER A 308 -5.48 -27.96 1.82
CA SER A 308 -5.06 -28.80 0.69
C SER A 308 -4.99 -30.29 1.06
N GLU A 309 -5.08 -30.65 2.33
CA GLU A 309 -5.05 -32.05 2.77
C GLU A 309 -6.43 -32.70 2.59
N GLN A 310 -6.45 -33.96 2.10
CA GLN A 310 -7.66 -34.76 2.15
C GLN A 310 -7.96 -35.18 3.59
N LEU A 311 -9.11 -34.75 4.11
CA LEU A 311 -9.46 -34.93 5.50
C LEU A 311 -9.86 -36.38 5.82
N THR A 312 -9.28 -36.92 6.88
CA THR A 312 -9.70 -38.19 7.48
C THR A 312 -10.95 -38.01 8.35
N PRO A 313 -11.72 -39.09 8.62
CA PRO A 313 -12.87 -39.00 9.52
C PRO A 313 -12.54 -38.43 10.90
N ALA A 314 -11.37 -38.75 11.45
CA ALA A 314 -10.94 -38.22 12.75
C ALA A 314 -10.70 -36.70 12.71
N GLN A 315 -10.05 -36.19 11.67
CA GLN A 315 -9.87 -34.74 11.47
C GLN A 315 -11.22 -34.04 11.29
N ILE A 316 -12.16 -34.64 10.54
CA ILE A 316 -13.51 -34.09 10.35
C ILE A 316 -14.25 -33.99 11.70
N THR A 317 -14.14 -35.01 12.57
CA THR A 317 -14.68 -34.95 13.94
C THR A 317 -14.02 -33.84 14.75
N THR A 318 -12.69 -33.68 14.67
CA THR A 318 -12.00 -32.57 15.36
C THR A 318 -12.49 -31.21 14.90
N LEU A 319 -12.70 -31.01 13.59
CA LEU A 319 -13.25 -29.75 13.04
C LEU A 319 -14.68 -29.51 13.54
N GLN A 320 -15.53 -30.55 13.54
CA GLN A 320 -16.89 -30.47 14.06
C GLN A 320 -16.91 -30.09 15.55
N GLU A 321 -16.06 -30.72 16.38
CA GLU A 321 -15.94 -30.43 17.81
C GLU A 321 -15.39 -29.03 18.08
N ALA A 322 -14.57 -28.50 17.17
CA ALA A 322 -14.10 -27.11 17.20
C ALA A 322 -15.16 -26.09 16.74
N GLY A 323 -16.36 -26.54 16.32
CA GLY A 323 -17.45 -25.67 15.90
C GLY A 323 -17.35 -25.17 14.45
N ILE A 324 -16.51 -25.80 13.62
CA ILE A 324 -16.42 -25.49 12.20
C ILE A 324 -17.73 -25.86 11.50
N GLN A 325 -18.18 -24.98 10.62
CA GLN A 325 -19.40 -25.10 9.83
C GLN A 325 -19.10 -25.22 8.33
N TYR A 326 -17.99 -24.65 7.87
CA TYR A 326 -17.64 -24.63 6.45
C TYR A 326 -16.20 -25.11 6.23
N VAL A 327 -16.02 -25.98 5.25
CA VAL A 327 -14.71 -26.52 4.87
C VAL A 327 -14.43 -26.21 3.40
N GLY A 328 -13.47 -25.33 3.15
CA GLY A 328 -12.88 -25.05 1.85
C GLY A 328 -12.08 -26.23 1.34
N ARG A 329 -12.50 -26.82 0.22
CA ARG A 329 -11.81 -27.97 -0.40
C ARG A 329 -11.65 -27.78 -1.89
N TYR A 330 -10.46 -28.13 -2.37
CA TYR A 330 -10.09 -27.99 -3.77
C TYR A 330 -10.80 -29.05 -4.61
N LEU A 331 -11.34 -28.66 -5.77
CA LEU A 331 -12.02 -29.59 -6.68
C LEU A 331 -11.05 -30.54 -7.40
N THR A 332 -9.79 -30.10 -7.58
CA THR A 332 -8.80 -30.76 -8.44
C THR A 332 -7.38 -30.65 -7.89
N GLY A 333 -6.45 -31.35 -8.54
CA GLY A 333 -4.99 -31.16 -8.44
C GLY A 333 -4.26 -31.81 -7.26
N THR A 334 -3.01 -31.37 -7.09
CA THR A 334 -2.05 -31.90 -6.11
C THR A 334 -1.17 -30.80 -5.53
N VAL A 335 -0.53 -31.05 -4.37
CA VAL A 335 0.44 -30.14 -3.74
C VAL A 335 1.84 -30.72 -3.64
N GLY A 336 2.84 -29.83 -3.74
CA GLY A 336 4.26 -30.14 -3.60
C GLY A 336 4.85 -31.00 -4.72
N ASN A 337 6.17 -31.19 -4.68
CA ASN A 337 6.90 -31.97 -5.70
C ASN A 337 6.57 -33.47 -5.70
N ASN A 338 5.92 -33.95 -4.63
CA ASN A 338 5.48 -35.33 -4.48
C ASN A 338 4.06 -35.56 -5.01
N PHE A 339 3.41 -34.54 -5.58
CA PHE A 339 2.06 -34.61 -6.13
C PHE A 339 1.04 -35.21 -5.14
N ILE A 340 1.06 -34.73 -3.90
CA ILE A 340 0.12 -35.18 -2.86
C ILE A 340 -1.29 -34.76 -3.28
N PRO A 341 -2.28 -35.66 -3.34
CA PRO A 341 -3.66 -35.32 -3.71
C PRO A 341 -4.23 -34.19 -2.85
N LYS A 342 -4.72 -33.13 -3.51
CA LYS A 342 -5.40 -32.03 -2.82
C LYS A 342 -6.90 -31.98 -3.08
N TYR A 343 -7.35 -32.64 -4.16
CA TYR A 343 -8.74 -32.68 -4.59
C TYR A 343 -9.66 -33.35 -3.57
N LEU A 344 -10.89 -32.86 -3.46
CA LEU A 344 -11.98 -33.45 -2.68
C LEU A 344 -12.41 -34.79 -3.27
N THR A 345 -12.69 -35.78 -2.42
CA THR A 345 -13.29 -37.06 -2.87
C THR A 345 -14.76 -37.15 -2.47
N VAL A 346 -15.55 -37.98 -3.16
CA VAL A 346 -16.95 -38.26 -2.78
C VAL A 346 -17.06 -38.81 -1.35
N THR A 347 -16.14 -39.68 -0.95
CA THR A 347 -16.12 -40.23 0.42
C THR A 347 -15.85 -39.15 1.46
N GLU A 348 -14.85 -38.30 1.22
CA GLU A 348 -14.54 -37.15 2.09
C GLU A 348 -15.72 -36.18 2.16
N ALA A 349 -16.31 -35.82 1.02
CA ALA A 349 -17.45 -34.92 0.96
C ALA A 349 -18.64 -35.44 1.78
N ASN A 350 -18.98 -36.73 1.63
CA ASN A 350 -20.04 -37.36 2.40
C ASN A 350 -19.72 -37.36 3.90
N ASN A 351 -18.47 -37.55 4.31
CA ASN A 351 -18.09 -37.50 5.72
C ASN A 351 -18.24 -36.09 6.30
N ILE A 352 -17.83 -35.05 5.57
CA ILE A 352 -17.98 -33.64 5.97
C ILE A 352 -19.47 -33.30 6.12
N ILE A 353 -20.30 -33.65 5.13
CA ILE A 353 -21.75 -33.39 5.14
C ILE A 353 -22.44 -34.16 6.27
N ASN A 354 -22.08 -35.43 6.50
CA ASN A 354 -22.64 -36.23 7.60
C ASN A 354 -22.25 -35.68 8.99
N ALA A 355 -21.14 -34.96 9.09
CA ALA A 355 -20.76 -34.21 10.28
C ALA A 355 -21.52 -32.87 10.42
N GLY A 356 -22.44 -32.56 9.51
CA GLY A 356 -23.26 -31.34 9.55
C GLY A 356 -22.55 -30.08 9.06
N MET A 357 -21.39 -30.23 8.42
CA MET A 357 -20.64 -29.11 7.82
C MET A 357 -20.96 -28.97 6.32
N ALA A 358 -20.82 -27.75 5.80
CA ALA A 358 -20.92 -27.42 4.38
C ALA A 358 -19.53 -27.36 3.73
N ILE A 359 -19.50 -27.55 2.41
CA ILE A 359 -18.26 -27.53 1.63
C ILE A 359 -18.24 -26.27 0.77
N ILE A 360 -17.11 -25.55 0.81
CA ILE A 360 -16.83 -24.43 -0.09
C ILE A 360 -15.90 -24.97 -1.20
N PRO A 361 -16.38 -25.17 -2.44
CA PRO A 361 -15.55 -25.70 -3.50
C PRO A 361 -14.60 -24.64 -4.05
N ILE A 362 -13.31 -24.96 -4.03
CA ILE A 362 -12.22 -24.08 -4.47
C ILE A 362 -11.59 -24.66 -5.74
N TYR A 363 -11.19 -23.81 -6.68
CA TYR A 363 -10.39 -24.19 -7.83
C TYR A 363 -9.08 -23.40 -7.86
N GLN A 364 -7.97 -24.13 -7.85
CA GLN A 364 -6.62 -23.58 -7.99
C GLN A 364 -5.69 -24.69 -8.47
N ASP A 365 -5.31 -24.72 -9.76
CA ASP A 365 -4.37 -25.72 -10.32
C ASP A 365 -3.14 -25.09 -10.97
N ASN A 366 -2.86 -23.86 -10.60
CA ASN A 366 -1.85 -23.04 -11.25
C ASN A 366 -0.49 -23.07 -10.53
N ASN A 367 0.51 -22.55 -11.25
CA ASN A 367 1.67 -21.92 -10.63
C ASN A 367 1.32 -20.43 -10.45
N PRO A 368 1.42 -19.85 -9.25
CA PRO A 368 0.97 -18.48 -8.96
C PRO A 368 1.84 -17.43 -9.66
N VAL A 369 1.58 -17.19 -10.95
CA VAL A 369 2.20 -16.12 -11.74
C VAL A 369 1.14 -15.36 -12.53
N VAL A 370 1.29 -14.04 -12.64
CA VAL A 370 0.31 -13.16 -13.32
C VAL A 370 -0.02 -13.62 -14.75
N SER A 371 0.99 -14.13 -15.48
CA SER A 371 0.83 -14.60 -16.86
C SER A 371 -0.05 -15.85 -17.02
N TYR A 372 -0.36 -16.56 -15.93
CA TYR A 372 -1.31 -17.67 -15.93
C TYR A 372 -2.74 -17.15 -16.21
N TYR A 373 -3.10 -16.02 -15.63
CA TYR A 373 -4.45 -15.47 -15.68
C TYR A 373 -4.69 -14.82 -17.05
N THR A 374 -5.24 -15.62 -17.97
CA THR A 374 -5.66 -15.18 -19.31
C THR A 374 -7.09 -15.63 -19.59
N TYR A 375 -7.76 -14.99 -20.55
CA TYR A 375 -9.12 -15.39 -20.96
C TYR A 375 -9.23 -16.89 -21.31
N ASN A 376 -8.30 -17.39 -22.13
CA ASN A 376 -8.30 -18.81 -22.54
C ASN A 376 -8.04 -19.75 -21.35
N GLN A 377 -7.19 -19.34 -20.42
CA GLN A 377 -6.98 -20.10 -19.19
C GLN A 377 -8.27 -20.15 -18.36
N GLY A 378 -8.97 -19.02 -18.21
CA GLY A 378 -10.27 -18.98 -17.53
C GLY A 378 -11.29 -19.91 -18.19
N VAL A 379 -11.36 -19.97 -19.51
CA VAL A 379 -12.22 -20.93 -20.22
C VAL A 379 -11.84 -22.38 -19.88
N SER A 380 -10.55 -22.71 -19.88
CA SER A 380 -10.06 -24.06 -19.55
C SER A 380 -10.38 -24.45 -18.10
N ASP A 381 -10.14 -23.53 -17.18
CA ASP A 381 -10.27 -23.72 -15.74
C ASP A 381 -11.73 -23.86 -15.33
N ALA A 382 -12.64 -23.04 -15.88
CA ALA A 382 -14.08 -23.21 -15.67
C ALA A 382 -14.57 -24.58 -16.15
N ASN A 383 -14.18 -25.02 -17.35
CA ASN A 383 -14.60 -26.34 -17.84
C ASN A 383 -14.11 -27.48 -16.93
N THR A 384 -12.87 -27.38 -16.47
CA THR A 384 -12.27 -28.38 -15.57
C THR A 384 -12.96 -28.38 -14.21
N ALA A 385 -13.13 -27.21 -13.61
CA ALA A 385 -13.79 -27.05 -12.32
C ALA A 385 -15.25 -27.52 -12.35
N PHE A 386 -16.00 -27.14 -13.39
CA PHE A 386 -17.42 -27.51 -13.51
C PHE A 386 -17.59 -29.01 -13.72
N ALA A 387 -16.74 -29.64 -14.55
CA ALA A 387 -16.77 -31.09 -14.71
C ALA A 387 -16.43 -31.84 -13.41
N ALA A 388 -15.46 -31.34 -12.63
CA ALA A 388 -15.12 -31.90 -11.33
C ALA A 388 -16.27 -31.75 -10.32
N ALA A 389 -16.87 -30.55 -10.24
CA ALA A 389 -18.00 -30.28 -9.37
C ALA A 389 -19.23 -31.14 -9.73
N ASP A 390 -19.53 -31.33 -11.01
CA ASP A 390 -20.58 -32.24 -11.47
C ASP A 390 -20.29 -33.69 -11.06
N SER A 391 -19.04 -34.14 -11.21
CA SER A 391 -18.62 -35.50 -10.84
C SER A 391 -18.70 -35.78 -9.34
N LEU A 392 -18.50 -34.74 -8.52
CA LEU A 392 -18.65 -34.78 -7.07
C LEU A 392 -20.11 -34.62 -6.60
N GLY A 393 -21.02 -34.27 -7.51
CA GLY A 393 -22.45 -34.18 -7.23
C GLY A 393 -22.91 -32.85 -6.64
N PHE A 394 -22.17 -31.76 -6.86
CA PHE A 394 -22.63 -30.43 -6.41
C PHE A 394 -23.91 -29.99 -7.13
N ASP A 395 -24.75 -29.27 -6.39
CA ASP A 395 -26.05 -28.78 -6.86
C ASP A 395 -25.92 -27.64 -7.88
N LYS A 396 -27.00 -27.41 -8.63
CA LYS A 396 -27.04 -26.29 -9.59
C LYS A 396 -27.00 -24.98 -8.83
N GLY A 397 -26.14 -24.06 -9.27
CA GLY A 397 -26.01 -22.74 -8.68
C GLY A 397 -25.05 -22.66 -7.51
N THR A 398 -24.36 -23.76 -7.14
CA THR A 398 -23.21 -23.71 -6.23
C THR A 398 -22.18 -22.71 -6.77
N ILE A 399 -21.63 -21.89 -5.87
CA ILE A 399 -20.53 -20.96 -6.15
C ILE A 399 -19.23 -21.73 -6.03
N ILE A 400 -18.40 -21.69 -7.07
CA ILE A 400 -17.03 -22.23 -7.06
C ILE A 400 -16.08 -21.04 -7.00
N TYR A 401 -15.19 -21.03 -6.01
CA TYR A 401 -14.21 -19.95 -5.79
C TYR A 401 -12.94 -20.24 -6.59
N PHE A 402 -12.56 -19.33 -7.50
CA PHE A 402 -11.38 -19.48 -8.35
C PHE A 402 -10.24 -18.60 -7.83
N ALA A 403 -9.19 -19.23 -7.30
CA ALA A 403 -8.15 -18.50 -6.58
C ALA A 403 -7.26 -17.63 -7.49
N VAL A 404 -7.07 -16.37 -7.08
CA VAL A 404 -6.02 -15.48 -7.56
C VAL A 404 -4.90 -15.40 -6.52
N ASP A 405 -4.04 -16.41 -6.49
CA ASP A 405 -3.00 -16.57 -5.48
C ASP A 405 -1.70 -15.83 -5.87
N VAL A 406 -1.80 -14.53 -6.17
CA VAL A 406 -0.66 -13.67 -6.51
C VAL A 406 -0.82 -12.28 -5.93
N ASP A 407 0.28 -11.64 -5.56
CA ASP A 407 0.31 -10.22 -5.21
C ASP A 407 0.14 -9.36 -6.47
N ALA A 408 -1.10 -9.18 -6.92
CA ALA A 408 -1.43 -8.45 -8.13
C ALA A 408 -1.36 -6.93 -7.94
N LEU A 409 -0.75 -6.23 -8.89
CA LEU A 409 -0.88 -4.79 -9.03
C LEU A 409 -2.17 -4.44 -9.78
N ASP A 410 -2.62 -3.18 -9.70
CA ASP A 410 -3.80 -2.70 -10.42
C ASP A 410 -3.72 -2.94 -11.95
N SER A 411 -2.51 -2.82 -12.51
CA SER A 411 -2.25 -3.18 -13.90
C SER A 411 -2.50 -4.66 -14.18
N ASP A 412 -2.06 -5.56 -13.29
CA ASP A 412 -2.22 -7.00 -13.43
C ASP A 412 -3.71 -7.39 -13.34
N ILE A 413 -4.47 -6.70 -12.48
CA ILE A 413 -5.93 -6.86 -12.41
C ILE A 413 -6.55 -6.57 -13.77
N THR A 414 -6.20 -5.42 -14.35
CA THR A 414 -6.77 -4.96 -15.62
C THR A 414 -6.35 -5.85 -16.80
N THR A 415 -5.07 -6.22 -16.89
CA THR A 415 -4.52 -6.89 -18.07
C THR A 415 -4.66 -8.41 -18.05
N ASN A 416 -4.81 -9.02 -16.88
CA ASN A 416 -4.76 -10.48 -16.71
C ASN A 416 -5.96 -11.03 -15.96
N ILE A 417 -6.25 -10.54 -14.75
CA ILE A 417 -7.28 -11.10 -13.88
C ILE A 417 -8.69 -10.86 -14.44
N LEU A 418 -9.01 -9.64 -14.88
CA LEU A 418 -10.32 -9.35 -15.50
C LEU A 418 -10.58 -10.19 -16.77
N PRO A 419 -9.62 -10.32 -17.71
CA PRO A 419 -9.75 -11.26 -18.82
C PRO A 419 -9.98 -12.72 -18.39
N TYR A 420 -9.25 -13.21 -17.38
CA TYR A 420 -9.41 -14.56 -16.85
C TYR A 420 -10.83 -14.81 -16.32
N PHE A 421 -11.35 -13.92 -15.47
CA PHE A 421 -12.73 -14.04 -14.96
C PHE A 421 -13.79 -13.85 -16.05
N SER A 422 -13.51 -13.07 -17.09
CA SER A 422 -14.39 -12.99 -18.27
C SER A 422 -14.51 -14.35 -18.97
N GLY A 423 -13.41 -15.10 -19.09
CA GLY A 423 -13.41 -16.46 -19.62
C GLY A 423 -14.21 -17.44 -18.76
N LEU A 424 -14.05 -17.37 -17.42
CA LEU A 424 -14.83 -18.17 -16.48
C LEU A 424 -16.34 -17.91 -16.62
N HIS A 425 -16.73 -16.62 -16.64
CA HIS A 425 -18.11 -16.19 -16.73
C HIS A 425 -18.78 -16.58 -18.06
N ASP A 426 -18.05 -16.52 -19.17
CA ASP A 426 -18.54 -16.95 -20.48
C ASP A 426 -18.90 -18.45 -20.50
N VAL A 427 -18.09 -19.30 -19.88
CA VAL A 427 -18.39 -20.73 -19.75
C VAL A 427 -19.61 -20.94 -18.85
N ALA A 428 -19.67 -20.26 -17.70
CA ALA A 428 -20.81 -20.34 -16.79
C ALA A 428 -22.13 -19.97 -17.50
N THR A 429 -22.11 -18.89 -18.28
CA THR A 429 -23.27 -18.40 -19.03
C THR A 429 -23.68 -19.36 -20.15
N ARG A 430 -22.73 -19.88 -20.94
CA ARG A 430 -23.00 -20.85 -22.02
C ARG A 430 -23.63 -22.14 -21.51
N ASN A 431 -23.29 -22.56 -20.30
CA ASN A 431 -23.85 -23.75 -19.66
C ASN A 431 -25.18 -23.47 -18.92
N GLY A 432 -25.81 -22.30 -19.15
CA GLY A 432 -27.09 -21.94 -18.51
C GLY A 432 -26.99 -21.75 -17.00
N ILE A 433 -25.82 -21.28 -16.54
CA ILE A 433 -25.45 -21.06 -15.13
C ILE A 433 -25.58 -22.37 -14.33
N ARG A 434 -24.81 -23.38 -14.73
CA ARG A 434 -24.72 -24.64 -13.98
C ARG A 434 -24.08 -24.40 -12.60
N PHE A 435 -23.00 -23.63 -12.56
CA PHE A 435 -22.31 -23.15 -11.37
C PHE A 435 -22.07 -21.65 -11.47
N ASN A 436 -21.94 -21.00 -10.32
CA ASN A 436 -21.60 -19.58 -10.21
C ASN A 436 -20.09 -19.41 -10.00
N VAL A 437 -19.54 -18.30 -10.47
CA VAL A 437 -18.11 -17.96 -10.34
C VAL A 437 -17.91 -17.07 -9.13
N GLY A 438 -17.17 -17.56 -8.13
CA GLY A 438 -16.62 -16.81 -7.01
C GLY A 438 -15.16 -16.48 -7.23
N ILE A 439 -14.66 -15.47 -6.52
CA ILE A 439 -13.26 -15.05 -6.49
C ILE A 439 -12.68 -15.45 -5.14
#